data_AF-K6H172-F1
#
_entry.id   AF-K6H172-F1
#
_cell.length_a   1.000
_cell.length_b   1.000
_cell.length_c   1.000
_cell.angle_alpha   90.00
_cell.angle_beta   90.00
_cell.angle_gamma   90.00
#
_symmetry.space_group_name_H-M   'P 1'
#
loop_
_entity.id
_entity.type
_entity.pdbx_description
1 polymer ?
#
loop_
_entity_poly.entity_id
_entity_poly.type
_entity_poly.pdbx_seq_one_letter_code
_entity_poly.pdbx_strand_id
1 'polypeptide(L)'
;MLFKDKFEQGTLDFDDGKSEVQEQELVILNLVSMDKTKFDMNQVLTLLKNLDAKYSNGFFSYRDLNGKEIFRVASGINPGLLEPDTRTHVLLLALDLHQVTDPLKAFEILLEVASNIAEKLHASICDSSRAPLSKQMIEHIKSKAQEVSHLQSIRNISVT
;
A
#
# COMPACT_ATOMS: atom_id res chain seq x y z
N MET A 1 -52.85 -1.50 -41.21
CA MET A 1 -53.19 -2.25 -39.98
C MET A 1 -51.90 -2.50 -39.22
N LEU A 2 -51.97 -2.31 -37.91
CA LEU A 2 -50.88 -2.45 -36.95
C LEU A 2 -50.36 -3.89 -36.90
N PHE A 3 -49.04 -4.06 -37.00
CA PHE A 3 -48.36 -5.17 -36.36
C PHE A 3 -47.42 -4.58 -35.32
N LYS A 4 -47.79 -4.83 -34.07
CA LYS A 4 -47.03 -4.52 -32.87
C LYS A 4 -46.65 -5.89 -32.33
N ASP A 5 -45.43 -6.34 -32.56
CA ASP A 5 -44.87 -7.47 -31.84
C ASP A 5 -43.48 -7.13 -31.33
N LYS A 6 -43.30 -7.51 -30.06
CA LYS A 6 -42.27 -7.09 -29.12
C LYS A 6 -40.86 -7.40 -29.63
N PHE A 7 -39.96 -6.43 -29.52
CA PHE A 7 -38.55 -6.74 -29.37
C PHE A 7 -38.36 -7.42 -28.02
N GLU A 8 -38.25 -8.75 -28.00
CA GLU A 8 -37.61 -9.45 -26.88
C GLU A 8 -36.13 -9.10 -26.95
N GLN A 9 -35.73 -8.11 -26.17
CA GLN A 9 -34.33 -7.86 -25.89
C GLN A 9 -33.85 -9.05 -25.05
N GLY A 10 -33.16 -9.99 -25.69
CA GLY A 10 -32.48 -11.08 -24.99
C GLY A 10 -31.59 -10.49 -23.91
N THR A 11 -31.79 -10.92 -22.67
CA THR A 11 -30.82 -10.68 -21.60
C THR A 11 -29.54 -11.39 -22.01
N LEU A 12 -28.52 -10.61 -22.34
CA LEU A 12 -27.15 -11.09 -22.38
C LEU A 12 -26.76 -11.41 -20.94
N ASP A 13 -26.98 -12.66 -20.55
CA ASP A 13 -26.47 -13.20 -19.31
C ASP A 13 -24.99 -13.48 -19.53
N PHE A 14 -24.17 -12.50 -19.16
CA PHE A 14 -22.75 -12.75 -18.98
C PHE A 14 -22.62 -13.48 -17.66
N ASP A 15 -22.55 -14.82 -17.74
CA ASP A 15 -21.90 -15.66 -16.74
C ASP A 15 -20.40 -15.33 -16.75
N ASP A 16 -20.09 -14.09 -16.37
CA ASP A 16 -18.77 -13.73 -15.93
C ASP A 16 -18.68 -14.35 -14.55
N GLY A 17 -18.05 -15.53 -14.49
CA GLY A 17 -17.45 -16.04 -13.28
C GLY A 17 -16.56 -14.95 -12.70
N LYS A 18 -17.16 -14.07 -11.89
CA LYS A 18 -16.49 -13.05 -11.10
C LYS A 18 -15.66 -13.85 -10.11
N SER A 19 -14.42 -14.16 -10.50
CA SER A 19 -13.33 -13.93 -9.56
C SER A 19 -13.57 -12.51 -9.08
N GLU A 20 -14.08 -12.35 -7.85
CA GLU A 20 -14.18 -11.04 -7.21
C GLU A 20 -12.80 -10.39 -7.39
N VAL A 21 -12.70 -9.47 -8.35
CA VAL A 21 -11.51 -8.63 -8.47
C VAL A 21 -11.58 -7.79 -7.22
N GLN A 22 -10.89 -8.23 -6.18
CA GLN A 22 -10.76 -7.46 -4.95
C GLN A 22 -10.24 -6.10 -5.39
N GLU A 23 -11.04 -5.08 -5.13
CA GLU A 23 -10.70 -3.70 -5.41
C GLU A 23 -9.36 -3.44 -4.71
N GLN A 24 -8.32 -3.09 -5.47
CA GLN A 24 -6.99 -2.82 -4.94
C GLN A 24 -6.77 -1.31 -4.94
N GLU A 25 -6.44 -0.74 -3.79
CA GLU A 25 -6.09 0.68 -3.67
C GLU A 25 -4.74 0.77 -2.94
N LEU A 26 -3.68 0.78 -3.75
CA LEU A 26 -2.29 0.70 -3.27
C LEU A 26 -1.68 2.09 -3.09
N VAL A 27 -1.31 2.40 -1.85
CA VAL A 27 -0.48 3.53 -1.50
C VAL A 27 0.98 3.08 -1.53
N ILE A 28 1.77 3.70 -2.40
CA ILE A 28 3.22 3.44 -2.54
C ILE A 28 3.99 4.69 -2.19
N LEU A 29 4.84 4.60 -1.16
CA LEU A 29 5.86 5.59 -0.87
C LEU A 29 7.25 5.02 -1.14
N ASN A 30 8.12 5.85 -1.69
CA ASN A 30 9.53 5.51 -1.90
C ASN A 30 10.40 6.32 -0.95
N LEU A 31 11.36 5.68 -0.30
CA LEU A 31 12.43 6.37 0.44
C LEU A 31 13.69 6.36 -0.42
N VAL A 32 14.07 7.52 -0.94
CA VAL A 32 15.19 7.67 -1.88
C VAL A 32 16.36 8.35 -1.18
N SER A 33 17.55 7.73 -1.21
CA SER A 33 18.75 8.34 -0.63
C SER A 33 19.01 9.73 -1.20
N MET A 34 19.27 10.72 -0.33
CA MET A 34 19.44 12.13 -0.72
C MET A 34 20.66 12.37 -1.63
N ASP A 35 21.74 11.65 -1.37
CA ASP A 35 22.98 11.73 -2.16
C ASP A 35 23.05 10.67 -3.27
N LYS A 36 21.98 9.88 -3.44
CA LYS A 36 21.85 8.74 -4.36
C LYS A 36 22.88 7.63 -4.14
N THR A 37 23.55 7.61 -2.99
CA THR A 37 24.37 6.47 -2.57
C THR A 37 23.47 5.33 -2.11
N LYS A 38 24.01 4.11 -2.18
CA LYS A 38 23.31 2.91 -1.70
C LYS A 38 23.25 2.96 -0.18
N PHE A 39 22.12 2.57 0.39
CA PHE A 39 22.01 2.41 1.84
C PHE A 39 22.96 1.31 2.34
N ASP A 40 23.46 1.49 3.56
CA ASP A 40 24.08 0.38 4.30
C ASP A 40 22.97 -0.59 4.71
N MET A 41 22.93 -1.75 4.04
CA MET A 41 21.85 -2.70 4.23
C MET A 41 21.82 -3.28 5.66
N ASN A 42 22.96 -3.42 6.34
CA ASN A 42 22.96 -3.88 7.73
C ASN A 42 22.28 -2.84 8.65
N GLN A 43 22.51 -1.55 8.38
CA GLN A 43 21.81 -0.47 9.09
C GLN A 43 20.31 -0.49 8.78
N VAL A 44 19.91 -0.67 7.51
CA VAL A 44 18.49 -0.78 7.11
C VAL A 44 17.81 -1.94 7.85
N LEU A 45 18.38 -3.14 7.79
CA LEU A 45 17.79 -4.34 8.39
C LEU A 45 17.69 -4.20 9.91
N THR A 46 18.69 -3.60 10.55
CA THR A 46 18.70 -3.35 12.00
C THR A 46 17.65 -2.31 12.38
N LEU A 47 17.55 -1.23 11.60
CA LEU A 47 16.57 -0.17 11.80
C LEU A 47 15.14 -0.71 11.70
N LEU A 48 14.82 -1.46 10.64
CA LEU A 48 13.48 -2.04 10.45
C LEU A 48 13.10 -2.95 11.63
N LYS A 49 14.01 -3.80 12.11
CA LYS A 49 13.78 -4.64 13.29
C LYS A 49 13.56 -3.84 14.57
N ASN A 50 14.33 -2.77 14.78
CA ASN A 50 14.19 -1.88 15.94
C ASN A 50 12.89 -1.07 15.92
N LEU A 51 12.30 -0.89 14.74
CA LEU A 51 10.97 -0.31 14.55
C LEU A 51 9.90 -1.40 14.50
N ASP A 52 10.13 -2.59 15.07
CA ASP A 52 9.18 -3.70 15.20
C ASP A 52 8.71 -4.37 13.89
N ALA A 53 9.34 -4.10 12.75
CA ALA A 53 9.02 -4.76 11.50
C ALA A 53 9.29 -6.28 11.57
N LYS A 54 8.35 -7.09 11.09
CA LYS A 54 8.46 -8.55 11.02
C LYS A 54 9.02 -8.99 9.68
N TYR A 55 10.15 -9.69 9.72
CA TYR A 55 10.77 -10.29 8.54
C TYR A 55 10.11 -11.63 8.17
N SER A 56 9.73 -11.80 6.91
CA SER A 56 9.24 -13.06 6.35
C SER A 56 9.59 -13.13 4.86
N ASN A 57 10.22 -14.23 4.42
CA ASN A 57 10.50 -14.52 3.01
C ASN A 57 11.20 -13.37 2.26
N GLY A 58 12.16 -12.68 2.89
CA GLY A 58 12.90 -11.57 2.28
C GLY A 58 12.20 -10.21 2.28
N PHE A 59 11.03 -10.11 2.93
CA PHE A 59 10.28 -8.87 3.08
C PHE A 59 10.12 -8.48 4.56
N PHE A 60 9.95 -7.20 4.82
CA PHE A 60 9.61 -6.68 6.15
C PHE A 60 8.18 -6.17 6.16
N SER A 61 7.41 -6.52 7.17
CA SER A 61 5.99 -6.13 7.31
C SER A 61 5.71 -5.52 8.67
N TYR A 62 4.91 -4.47 8.68
CA TYR A 62 4.32 -3.93 9.90
C TYR A 62 2.93 -4.52 10.06
N ARG A 63 2.56 -4.88 11.28
CA ARG A 63 1.33 -5.63 11.57
C ARG A 63 0.55 -4.97 12.69
N ASP A 64 -0.77 -5.12 12.64
CA ASP A 64 -1.66 -4.68 13.72
C ASP A 64 -1.60 -5.64 14.91
N LEU A 65 -2.36 -5.32 15.97
CA LEU A 65 -2.44 -6.14 17.19
C LEU A 65 -2.98 -7.55 16.94
N ASN A 66 -3.71 -7.77 15.85
CA ASN A 66 -4.25 -9.08 15.45
C ASN A 66 -3.28 -9.85 14.53
N GLY A 67 -2.09 -9.28 14.25
CA GLY A 67 -1.09 -9.88 13.36
C GLY A 67 -1.38 -9.69 11.87
N LYS A 68 -2.40 -8.90 11.51
CA LYS A 68 -2.74 -8.57 10.12
C LYS A 68 -1.75 -7.56 9.57
N GLU A 69 -1.28 -7.76 8.34
CA GLU A 69 -0.34 -6.83 7.70
C GLU A 69 -1.01 -5.46 7.49
N ILE A 70 -0.31 -4.41 7.92
CA ILE A 70 -0.66 -3.01 7.66
C ILE A 70 0.02 -2.60 6.35
N PHE A 71 1.35 -2.65 6.32
CA PHE A 71 2.13 -2.34 5.12
C PHE A 71 3.43 -3.12 5.10
N ARG A 72 4.07 -3.16 3.93
CA ARG A 72 5.31 -3.86 3.67
C ARG A 72 6.41 -2.92 3.24
N VAL A 73 7.64 -3.21 3.66
CA VAL A 73 8.87 -2.58 3.19
C VAL A 73 9.62 -3.58 2.29
N ALA A 74 10.04 -3.09 1.13
CA ALA A 74 10.74 -3.83 0.11
C ALA A 74 11.90 -2.98 -0.44
N SER A 75 12.79 -3.63 -1.19
CA SER A 75 13.77 -2.93 -2.01
C SER A 75 13.08 -2.30 -3.22
N GLY A 76 13.45 -1.07 -3.58
CA GLY A 76 12.97 -0.39 -4.78
C GLY A 76 13.57 -0.92 -6.10
N ILE A 77 14.36 -1.99 -6.05
CA ILE A 77 14.90 -2.72 -7.20
C ILE A 77 14.38 -4.16 -7.22
N ASN A 78 14.14 -4.71 -8.42
CA ASN A 78 13.74 -6.11 -8.57
C ASN A 78 14.86 -7.05 -8.06
N PRO A 79 14.54 -8.13 -7.32
CA PRO A 79 13.21 -8.70 -7.08
C PRO A 79 12.43 -8.12 -5.88
N GLY A 80 12.90 -7.05 -5.24
CA GLY A 80 12.23 -6.39 -4.12
C GLY A 80 12.61 -6.91 -2.73
N LEU A 81 13.48 -7.91 -2.66
CA LEU A 81 13.93 -8.51 -1.39
C LEU A 81 14.89 -7.57 -0.64
N LEU A 82 14.87 -7.67 0.69
CA LEU A 82 15.78 -6.99 1.61
C LEU A 82 16.62 -8.02 2.36
N GLU A 83 17.72 -8.42 1.72
CA GLU A 83 18.73 -9.35 2.23
C GLU A 83 20.06 -8.63 2.49
N PRO A 84 20.99 -9.17 3.29
CA PRO A 84 22.27 -8.51 3.62
C PRO A 84 23.11 -8.06 2.41
N ASP A 85 23.00 -8.74 1.28
CA ASP A 85 23.70 -8.43 0.02
C ASP A 85 22.92 -7.49 -0.92
N THR A 86 21.70 -7.07 -0.52
CA THR A 86 20.85 -6.18 -1.31
C THR A 86 21.51 -4.82 -1.44
N ARG A 87 21.63 -4.35 -2.69
CA ARG A 87 22.28 -3.07 -3.02
C ARG A 87 21.28 -2.11 -3.63
N THR A 88 20.66 -1.28 -2.80
CA THR A 88 19.66 -0.30 -3.24
C THR A 88 19.88 1.07 -2.60
N HIS A 89 19.47 2.12 -3.29
CA HIS A 89 19.36 3.48 -2.78
C HIS A 89 17.87 3.90 -2.63
N VAL A 90 16.96 2.94 -2.82
CA VAL A 90 15.51 3.12 -2.76
C VAL A 90 14.90 2.00 -1.93
N LEU A 91 14.12 2.38 -0.91
CA LEU A 91 13.19 1.48 -0.23
C LEU A 91 11.76 1.80 -0.69
N LEU A 92 10.93 0.78 -0.81
CA LEU A 92 9.54 0.89 -1.20
C LEU A 92 8.66 0.48 -0.02
N LEU A 93 7.70 1.32 0.34
CA LEU A 93 6.68 1.06 1.34
C LEU A 93 5.33 0.94 0.62
N ALA A 94 4.64 -0.18 0.80
CA ALA A 94 3.37 -0.47 0.14
C ALA A 94 2.27 -0.81 1.16
N LEU A 95 1.17 -0.07 1.09
CA LEU A 95 -0.06 -0.24 1.87
C LEU A 95 -1.22 -0.48 0.90
N ASP A 96 -2.01 -1.52 1.14
CA ASP A 96 -3.28 -1.72 0.44
C ASP A 96 -4.43 -1.30 1.36
N LEU A 97 -5.11 -0.21 0.99
CA LEU A 97 -6.18 0.38 1.81
C LEU A 97 -7.38 -0.55 1.95
N HIS A 98 -7.65 -1.43 0.99
CA HIS A 98 -8.76 -2.37 1.08
C HIS A 98 -8.46 -3.56 1.98
N GLN A 99 -7.17 -3.88 2.18
CA GLN A 99 -6.74 -5.06 2.92
C GLN A 99 -6.45 -4.77 4.38
N VAL A 100 -6.49 -3.52 4.84
CA VAL A 100 -6.29 -3.15 6.25
C VAL A 100 -7.60 -2.92 7.00
N THR A 101 -7.55 -3.02 8.33
CA THR A 101 -8.75 -2.88 9.19
C THR A 101 -9.20 -1.42 9.34
N ASP A 102 -8.24 -0.50 9.44
CA ASP A 102 -8.47 0.94 9.53
C ASP A 102 -7.53 1.63 8.53
N PRO A 103 -8.02 1.96 7.31
CA PRO A 103 -7.19 2.51 6.25
C PRO A 103 -6.55 3.84 6.60
N LEU A 104 -7.26 4.72 7.31
CA LEU A 104 -6.74 6.04 7.69
C LEU A 104 -5.60 5.88 8.69
N LYS A 105 -5.83 5.10 9.75
CA LYS A 105 -4.80 4.84 10.76
C LYS A 105 -3.60 4.09 10.17
N ALA A 106 -3.85 3.15 9.26
CA ALA A 106 -2.78 2.44 8.55
C ALA A 106 -1.88 3.40 7.76
N PHE A 107 -2.47 4.38 7.08
CA PHE A 107 -1.70 5.40 6.35
C PHE A 107 -0.93 6.34 7.29
N GLU A 108 -1.51 6.72 8.42
CA GLU A 108 -0.82 7.53 9.44
C GLU A 108 0.41 6.80 10.00
N ILE A 109 0.27 5.51 10.35
CA ILE A 109 1.38 4.67 10.81
C ILE A 109 2.44 4.55 9.71
N LEU A 110 2.03 4.35 8.45
CA LEU A 110 2.96 4.28 7.32
C LEU A 110 3.77 5.58 7.20
N LEU A 111 3.13 6.76 7.29
CA LEU A 111 3.80 8.05 7.22
C LEU A 111 4.77 8.28 8.39
N GLU A 112 4.37 7.90 9.60
CA GLU A 112 5.22 8.01 10.80
C GLU A 112 6.47 7.14 10.65
N VAL A 113 6.31 5.87 10.26
CA VAL A 113 7.43 4.95 10.04
C VAL A 113 8.29 5.41 8.87
N ALA A 114 7.70 5.84 7.76
CA ALA A 114 8.42 6.38 6.61
C ALA A 114 9.31 7.57 7.01
N SER A 115 8.77 8.48 7.84
CA SER A 115 9.50 9.64 8.36
C SER A 115 10.67 9.23 9.26
N ASN A 116 10.44 8.30 10.19
CA ASN A 116 11.48 7.77 11.07
C ASN A 116 12.62 7.08 10.29
N ILE A 117 12.29 6.33 9.24
CA ILE A 117 13.29 5.69 8.39
C ILE A 117 14.03 6.74 7.56
N ALA A 118 13.31 7.68 6.97
CA ALA A 118 13.87 8.74 6.14
C ALA A 118 14.89 9.60 6.89
N GLU A 119 14.57 9.97 8.14
CA GLU A 119 15.47 10.74 9.01
C GLU A 119 16.77 9.97 9.29
N LYS A 120 16.67 8.69 9.68
CA LYS A 120 17.83 7.88 10.08
C LYS A 120 18.70 7.44 8.91
N LEU A 121 18.13 7.32 7.71
CA LEU A 121 18.85 6.91 6.50
C LEU A 121 19.21 8.09 5.59
N HIS A 122 18.93 9.33 6.01
CA HIS A 122 19.09 10.51 5.16
C HIS A 122 18.43 10.36 3.77
N ALA A 123 17.16 9.97 3.76
CA ALA A 123 16.37 9.76 2.56
C ALA A 123 15.24 10.80 2.42
N SER A 124 14.81 11.04 1.18
CA SER A 124 13.57 11.76 0.87
C SER A 124 12.40 10.79 0.77
N ILE A 125 11.26 11.17 1.35
CA ILE A 125 9.98 10.49 1.11
C ILE A 125 9.42 10.99 -0.21
N CYS A 126 9.15 10.06 -1.12
CA CYS A 126 8.61 10.32 -2.44
C CYS A 126 7.33 9.52 -2.69
N ASP A 127 6.51 9.98 -3.63
CA ASP A 127 5.37 9.24 -4.14
C ASP A 127 5.79 8.07 -5.08
N SER A 128 4.81 7.41 -5.69
CA SER A 128 5.03 6.30 -6.63
C SER A 128 5.84 6.68 -7.87
N SER A 129 5.76 7.95 -8.30
CA SER A 129 6.55 8.51 -9.41
C SER A 129 7.95 8.94 -9.00
N ARG A 130 8.31 8.76 -7.72
CA ARG A 130 9.55 9.21 -7.07
C ARG A 130 9.67 10.74 -7.00
N ALA A 131 8.56 11.47 -7.13
CA ALA A 131 8.53 12.89 -6.83
C ALA A 131 8.44 13.11 -5.30
N PRO A 132 9.10 14.14 -4.74
CA PRO A 132 9.01 14.43 -3.31
C PRO A 132 7.56 14.52 -2.82
N LEU A 133 7.26 13.85 -1.72
CA LEU A 133 5.90 13.76 -1.20
C LEU A 133 5.43 15.14 -0.71
N SER A 134 4.36 15.65 -1.33
CA SER A 134 3.80 16.96 -0.99
C SER A 134 2.72 16.86 0.09
N LYS A 135 2.47 17.95 0.81
CA LYS A 135 1.35 18.04 1.77
C LYS A 135 0.00 17.79 1.09
N GLN A 136 -0.18 18.30 -0.14
CA GLN A 136 -1.41 18.09 -0.91
C GLN A 136 -1.63 16.60 -1.23
N MET A 137 -0.57 15.88 -1.57
CA MET A 137 -0.65 14.44 -1.83
C MET A 137 -0.95 13.65 -0.55
N ILE A 138 -0.36 14.04 0.59
CA ILE A 138 -0.69 13.44 1.89
C ILE A 138 -2.19 13.59 2.20
N GLU A 139 -2.74 14.80 2.06
CA GLU A 139 -4.16 15.04 2.32
C GLU A 139 -5.07 14.31 1.31
N HIS A 140 -4.64 14.20 0.05
CA HIS A 140 -5.35 13.40 -0.95
C HIS A 140 -5.43 11.91 -0.54
N ILE A 141 -4.31 11.31 -0.13
CA ILE A 141 -4.29 9.91 0.31
C ILE A 141 -5.12 9.72 1.59
N LYS A 142 -5.07 10.65 2.55
CA LYS A 142 -5.95 10.61 3.74
C LYS A 142 -7.43 10.63 3.36
N SER A 143 -7.82 11.52 2.45
CA SER A 143 -9.20 11.59 1.95
C SER A 143 -9.62 10.27 1.30
N LYS A 144 -8.71 9.63 0.54
CA LYS A 144 -8.96 8.33 -0.08
C LYS A 144 -9.11 7.21 0.95
N ALA A 145 -8.25 7.18 1.96
CA ALA A 145 -8.32 6.22 3.05
C ALA A 145 -9.63 6.35 3.86
N GLN A 146 -10.12 7.58 4.07
CA GLN A 146 -11.41 7.84 4.70
C GLN A 146 -12.59 7.33 3.86
N GLU A 147 -12.56 7.54 2.54
CA GLU A 147 -13.56 7.00 1.62
C GLU A 147 -13.63 5.47 1.70
N VAL A 148 -12.47 4.81 1.62
CA VAL A 148 -12.37 3.33 1.72
C VAL A 148 -12.88 2.84 3.07
N SER A 149 -12.53 3.51 4.17
CA SER A 149 -13.01 3.18 5.52
C SER A 149 -14.54 3.24 5.63
N HIS A 150 -15.15 4.25 4.99
CA HIS A 150 -16.61 4.39 4.95
C HIS A 150 -17.27 3.25 4.16
N LEU A 151 -16.73 2.93 2.98
CA LEU A 151 -17.23 1.83 2.14
C LEU A 151 -17.13 0.46 2.83
N GLN A 152 -16.01 0.18 3.51
CA GLN A 152 -15.81 -1.04 4.30
C GLN A 152 -16.86 -1.15 5.42
N SER A 153 -17.16 -0.03 6.10
CA SER A 153 -18.17 0.02 7.17
C SER A 153 -19.57 -0.32 6.65
N ILE A 154 -19.97 0.22 5.49
CA ILE A 154 -21.28 -0.06 4.88
C ILE A 154 -21.38 -1.52 4.42
N ARG A 155 -20.32 -2.07 3.81
CA ARG A 155 -20.29 -3.49 3.40
C ARG A 155 -20.49 -4.42 4.58
N ASN A 156 -19.83 -4.16 5.72
CA ASN A 156 -19.96 -4.98 6.92
C ASN A 156 -21.37 -4.93 7.54
N ILE A 157 -22.06 -3.80 7.45
CA ILE A 157 -23.45 -3.65 7.92
C ILE A 157 -24.43 -4.42 7.04
N SER A 158 -24.18 -4.53 5.74
CA SER A 158 -25.11 -5.16 4.78
C SER A 158 -25.11 -6.69 4.83
N VAL A 159 -24.14 -7.30 5.53
CA VAL A 159 -23.97 -8.76 5.66
C VAL A 159 -24.47 -9.28 7.02
N THR A 160 -24.95 -8.40 7.90
CA THR A 160 -25.54 -8.74 9.22
C THR A 160 -27.05 -8.57 9.18
#